data_AF-A0A5X3R548-F1
#
_entry.id   AF-A0A5X3R548-F1
#
_cell.length_a   1.000
_cell.length_b   1.000
_cell.length_c   1.000
_cell.angle_alpha   90.00
_cell.angle_beta   90.00
_cell.angle_gamma   90.00
#
_symmetry.space_group_name_H-M   'P 1'
#
loop_
_entity.id
_entity.type
_entity.pdbx_description
1 polymer ?
#
loop_
_entity_poly.entity_id
_entity_poly.type
_entity_poly.pdbx_seq_one_letter_code
_entity_poly.pdbx_strand_id
1 'polypeptide(L)'
;MALLITKKCINCDMCEPECPNEAISMGDSIYEINSDKCTECVGHYETPTCQKVCPIPNTILQDPAHVETEEQLWDKFVLMHHADKL
;
A
#
# COMPACT_ATOMS: atom_id res chain seq x y z
N MET A 1 0.58 8.92 -1.89
CA MET A 1 0.98 8.28 -3.15
C MET A 1 0.57 6.82 -3.01
N ALA A 2 0.04 6.17 -4.03
CA ALA A 2 -0.13 4.72 -3.94
C ALA A 2 1.21 4.02 -4.18
N LEU A 3 1.43 2.86 -3.58
CA LEU A 3 2.50 1.98 -3.99
C LEU A 3 2.00 1.05 -5.09
N LEU A 4 2.89 0.66 -6.00
CA LEU A 4 2.64 -0.24 -7.11
C LEU A 4 3.57 -1.46 -7.02
N ILE A 5 3.01 -2.66 -7.13
CA ILE A 5 3.78 -3.89 -7.26
C ILE A 5 4.13 -4.10 -8.73
N THR A 6 5.42 -4.26 -8.99
CA THR A 6 5.94 -4.52 -10.35
C THR A 6 5.92 -6.02 -10.68
N LYS A 7 6.13 -6.33 -11.96
CA LYS A 7 6.25 -7.70 -12.49
C LYS A 7 7.40 -8.55 -11.90
N LYS A 8 8.18 -7.99 -10.97
CA LYS A 8 9.20 -8.71 -10.20
C LYS A 8 8.61 -9.51 -9.04
N CYS A 9 7.32 -9.32 -8.75
CA CYS A 9 6.63 -10.09 -7.72
C CYS A 9 6.69 -11.59 -8.03
N ILE A 10 7.02 -12.37 -7.00
CA ILE A 10 7.14 -13.83 -7.07
C ILE A 10 5.98 -14.54 -6.36
N ASN A 11 4.93 -13.80 -5.96
CA ASN A 11 3.77 -14.31 -5.24
C ASN A 11 4.16 -15.11 -3.99
N CYS A 12 4.92 -14.49 -3.09
CA CYS A 12 5.38 -15.10 -1.84
C CYS A 12 4.44 -14.88 -0.64
N ASP A 13 3.28 -14.26 -0.85
CA ASP A 13 2.22 -13.98 0.14
C ASP A 13 2.61 -13.14 1.37
N MET A 14 3.87 -12.76 1.53
CA MET A 14 4.37 -12.03 2.71
C MET A 14 3.80 -10.62 2.89
N CYS A 15 3.45 -9.94 1.80
CA CYS A 15 3.05 -8.53 1.86
C CYS A 15 1.56 -8.31 2.15
N GLU A 16 0.70 -9.28 1.83
CA GLU A 16 -0.75 -9.22 2.04
C GLU A 16 -1.15 -9.08 3.52
N PRO A 17 -0.71 -9.97 4.44
CA PRO A 17 -1.12 -9.89 5.85
C PRO A 17 -0.50 -8.71 6.61
N GLU A 18 0.51 -8.06 6.04
CA GLU A 18 1.26 -6.97 6.67
C GLU A 18 0.69 -5.59 6.31
N CYS A 19 -0.27 -5.51 5.39
CA CYS A 19 -0.91 -4.26 5.01
C CYS A 19 -2.01 -3.90 6.01
N PRO A 20 -1.89 -2.80 6.79
CA PRO A 20 -2.88 -2.45 7.81
C PRO A 20 -4.24 -2.03 7.26
N ASN A 21 -4.31 -1.65 5.97
CA ASN A 21 -5.54 -1.26 5.29
C ASN A 21 -6.09 -2.37 4.36
N GLU A 22 -5.50 -3.56 4.38
CA GLU A 22 -5.86 -4.67 3.47
C GLU A 22 -5.91 -4.20 2.00
N ALA A 23 -4.94 -3.38 1.63
CA ALA A 23 -4.87 -2.76 0.30
C ALA A 23 -4.21 -3.68 -0.73
N ILE A 24 -3.58 -4.76 -0.31
CA ILE A 24 -2.81 -5.68 -1.17
C ILE A 24 -3.64 -6.95 -1.35
N SER A 25 -3.81 -7.38 -2.60
CA SER A 25 -4.55 -8.59 -2.94
C SER A 25 -3.94 -9.31 -4.13
N MET A 26 -4.17 -10.62 -4.24
CA MET A 26 -3.74 -11.40 -5.41
C MET A 26 -4.53 -10.98 -6.66
N GLY A 27 -3.82 -10.46 -7.67
CA GLY A 27 -4.38 -10.13 -8.98
C GLY A 27 -4.30 -11.30 -9.96
N ASP A 28 -4.36 -11.01 -11.26
CA ASP A 28 -4.40 -12.03 -12.32
C ASP A 28 -3.10 -12.83 -12.46
N SER A 29 -1.96 -12.22 -12.10
CA SER A 29 -0.64 -12.84 -12.27
C SER A 29 0.34 -12.51 -11.15
N ILE A 30 0.18 -11.33 -10.56
CA ILE A 30 0.98 -10.84 -9.45
C ILE A 30 0.07 -10.23 -8.40
N TYR A 31 0.59 -10.06 -7.20
CA TYR A 31 -0.03 -9.18 -6.21
C TYR A 31 -0.22 -7.76 -6.76
N GLU A 32 -1.36 -7.17 -6.44
CA GLU A 32 -1.74 -5.82 -6.82
C GLU A 32 -2.10 -5.01 -5.57
N ILE A 33 -1.83 -3.70 -5.64
CA ILE A 33 -2.13 -2.76 -4.57
C ILE A 33 -3.28 -1.88 -5.04
N ASN A 34 -4.35 -1.84 -4.26
CA ASN A 34 -5.46 -0.92 -4.47
C ASN A 34 -5.04 0.49 -4.03
N SER A 35 -4.96 1.42 -4.99
CA SER A 35 -4.56 2.81 -4.77
C SER A 35 -5.52 3.56 -3.85
N ASP A 36 -6.81 3.21 -3.84
CA ASP A 36 -7.82 3.86 -3.00
C ASP A 36 -7.61 3.54 -1.51
N LYS A 37 -7.06 2.35 -1.20
CA LYS A 37 -6.80 1.88 0.17
C LYS A 37 -5.36 2.10 0.63
N CYS A 38 -4.44 2.29 -0.30
CA CYS A 38 -3.03 2.49 0.03
C CYS A 38 -2.82 3.89 0.64
N THR A 39 -2.28 3.93 1.86
CA THR A 39 -1.86 5.17 2.53
C THR A 39 -0.35 5.28 2.69
N GLU A 40 0.44 4.45 2.01
CA GLU A 40 1.90 4.29 2.27
C GLU A 40 2.24 3.92 3.72
N CYS A 41 1.27 3.34 4.43
CA CYS A 41 1.31 3.13 5.88
C CYS A 41 1.32 4.42 6.72
N VAL A 42 1.15 5.61 6.13
CA VAL A 42 0.92 6.87 6.86
C VAL A 42 -0.30 6.69 7.77
N GLY A 43 -0.16 7.12 9.03
CA GLY A 43 -1.14 6.91 10.10
C GLY A 43 -0.92 5.64 10.95
N HIS A 44 -0.21 4.64 10.42
CA HIS A 44 0.07 3.38 11.11
C HIS A 44 1.57 3.18 11.41
N TYR A 45 2.43 3.41 10.41
CA TYR A 45 3.88 3.20 10.48
C TYR A 45 4.63 4.31 9.73
N GLU A 46 5.87 4.59 10.13
CA GLU A 46 6.73 5.59 9.46
C GLU A 46 7.24 5.12 8.09
N THR A 47 7.17 3.82 7.81
CA THR A 47 7.72 3.21 6.59
C THR A 47 6.79 2.13 6.07
N PRO A 48 6.70 1.94 4.74
CA PRO A 48 5.84 0.90 4.17
C PRO A 48 6.25 -0.51 4.61
N THR A 49 5.36 -1.19 5.34
CA THR A 49 5.59 -2.57 5.82
C THR A 49 5.78 -3.54 4.66
N CYS A 50 4.97 -3.39 3.60
CA CYS A 50 5.09 -4.18 2.37
C CYS A 50 6.51 -4.14 1.76
N GLN A 51 7.20 -2.99 1.78
CA GLN A 51 8.59 -2.88 1.31
C GLN A 51 9.59 -3.56 2.26
N LYS A 52 9.33 -3.53 3.57
CA LYS A 52 10.18 -4.17 4.58
C LYS A 52 10.15 -5.69 4.49
N VAL A 53 8.99 -6.28 4.21
CA VAL A 53 8.81 -7.73 4.17
C VAL A 53 9.05 -8.34 2.79
N CYS A 54 9.15 -7.52 1.74
CA CYS A 54 9.35 -8.04 0.40
C CYS A 54 10.75 -8.67 0.25
N PRO A 55 10.85 -9.96 -0.12
CA PRO A 55 12.15 -10.63 -0.27
C PRO A 55 12.92 -10.16 -1.51
N ILE A 56 12.22 -9.54 -2.47
CA ILE A 56 12.81 -9.04 -3.72
C ILE A 56 12.90 -7.50 -3.65
N PRO A 57 14.11 -6.92 -3.61
CA PRO A 57 14.28 -5.48 -3.51
C PRO A 57 13.74 -4.77 -4.75
N ASN A 58 13.20 -3.57 -4.57
CA ASN A 58 12.64 -2.74 -5.64
C ASN A 58 11.49 -3.41 -6.42
N THR A 59 10.69 -4.25 -5.74
CA THR A 59 9.47 -4.83 -6.30
C THR A 59 8.28 -3.89 -6.13
N ILE A 60 8.19 -3.23 -4.98
CA ILE A 60 7.14 -2.27 -4.63
C ILE A 60 7.71 -0.87 -4.80
N LEU A 61 7.21 -0.14 -5.79
CA LEU A 61 7.64 1.21 -6.14
C LEU A 61 6.52 2.20 -5.89
N GLN A 62 6.82 3.50 -5.93
CA GLN A 62 5.79 4.53 -5.94
C GLN A 62 5.04 4.51 -7.26
N ASP A 63 3.71 4.57 -7.21
CA ASP A 63 2.87 4.63 -8.39
C ASP A 63 2.93 6.03 -9.01
N PRO A 64 3.47 6.20 -10.23
CA PRO A 64 3.52 7.49 -10.90
C PRO A 64 2.13 8.02 -11.29
N ALA A 65 1.11 7.16 -11.38
CA ALA A 65 -0.26 7.56 -11.71
C ALA A 65 -1.03 8.13 -10.51
N HIS A 66 -0.61 7.78 -9.29
CA HIS A 66 -1.29 8.15 -8.05
C HIS A 66 -0.31 8.82 -7.08
N VAL A 67 0.21 9.99 -7.49
CA VAL A 67 1.05 10.82 -6.63
C VAL A 67 0.13 11.63 -5.70
N GLU A 68 0.25 11.41 -4.39
CA GLU A 68 -0.54 12.13 -3.37
C GLU A 68 0.41 12.65 -2.30
N THR A 69 0.15 13.82 -1.73
CA THR A 69 0.94 14.40 -0.64
C THR A 69 0.67 13.70 0.69
N GLU A 70 1.53 13.93 1.68
CA GLU A 70 1.35 13.42 3.05
C GLU A 70 0.00 13.84 3.66
N GLU A 71 -0.44 15.07 3.41
CA GLU A 71 -1.75 15.58 3.82
C GLU A 71 -2.89 14.77 3.19
N GLN A 72 -2.82 14.48 1.88
CA GLN A 72 -3.84 13.68 1.18
C GLN A 72 -3.88 12.23 1.69
N LEU A 73 -2.73 11.66 2.03
CA LEU A 73 -2.63 10.33 2.62
C LEU A 73 -3.24 10.29 4.02
N TRP A 74 -3.02 11.34 4.80
CA TRP A 74 -3.59 11.50 6.12
C TRP A 74 -5.12 11.63 6.05
N ASP A 75 -5.64 12.47 5.15
CA ASP A 75 -7.07 12.62 4.91
C ASP A 75 -7.70 11.28 4.51
N LYS A 76 -7.05 10.54 3.60
CA LYS A 76 -7.48 9.19 3.20
C LYS A 76 -7.49 8.22 4.39
N PHE A 77 -6.47 8.25 5.25
CA PHE A 77 -6.43 7.44 6.48
C PHE A 77 -7.59 7.79 7.42
N VAL A 78 -7.86 9.08 7.65
CA VAL A 78 -8.96 9.57 8.48
C VAL A 78 -10.31 9.13 7.90
N LEU A 79 -10.50 9.24 6.58
CA LEU A 79 -11.71 8.78 5.91
C LEU A 79 -11.93 7.26 6.03
N MET A 80 -10.86 6.46 6.09
CA MET A 80 -10.99 5.00 6.24
C MET A 80 -11.21 4.54 7.68
N HIS A 81 -10.52 5.13 8.67
CA HIS A 81 -10.50 4.65 10.06
C HIS A 81 -11.31 5.51 11.03
N HIS A 82 -11.72 6.72 10.62
CA HIS A 82 -12.41 7.69 11.45
C HIS A 82 -13.65 8.30 10.77
N ALA A 83 -14.21 7.61 9.76
CA ALA A 83 -15.45 8.04 9.08
C ALA A 83 -16.61 8.32 10.06
N ASP A 84 -16.69 7.58 11.17
CA ASP A 84 -17.76 7.70 12.18
C ASP A 84 -17.68 8.98 13.04
N LYS A 85 -16.63 9.81 12.87
CA LYS A 85 -16.44 11.06 13.62
C LYS A 85 -16.62 12.34 12.79
N LEU A 86 -17.03 12.22 11.52
CA LEU A 86 -17.46 13.35 10.68
C LEU A 86 -18.97 13.60 10.80
#